data_AF-A0ABD5QBK9-F1
#
_entry.id   AF-A0ABD5QBK9-F1
#
_cell.length_a   1.000
_cell.length_b   1.000
_cell.length_c   1.000
_cell.angle_alpha   90.00
_cell.angle_beta   90.00
_cell.angle_gamma   90.00
#
_symmetry.space_group_name_H-M   'P 1'
#
loop_
_entity.id
_entity.type
_entity.pdbx_description
1 polymer ?
#
loop_
_entity_poly.entity_id
_entity_poly.type
_entity_poly.pdbx_seq_one_letter_code
_entity_poly.pdbx_strand_id
1 'polypeptide(L)'
;MRKYAITAAVLAGSLVLFVPLTVTALLGALETIGELFGLEPATGGAVTLLAVALGYVTAMEIARVRLHGFDELDRGSWPRRIARHAVLAAVSLAAGVVLADLLVEGVAVGIGNGQPVVAAGAAASLVALAWVTVRSLRAFRGGVRRPARPQ
;
A
#
# COMPACT_ATOMS: atom_id res chain seq x y z
N MET A 1 19.76 16.27 -21.50
CA MET A 1 19.14 15.00 -21.97
C MET A 1 19.11 13.92 -20.89
N ARG A 2 20.22 13.55 -20.24
CA ARG A 2 20.27 12.49 -19.20
C ARG A 2 19.24 12.65 -18.06
N LYS A 3 19.00 13.88 -17.57
CA LYS A 3 18.01 14.15 -16.52
C LYS A 3 16.57 13.80 -16.95
N TYR A 4 16.18 14.14 -18.18
CA TYR A 4 14.84 13.81 -18.71
C TYR A 4 14.64 12.31 -18.91
N ALA A 5 15.68 11.59 -19.34
CA ALA A 5 15.63 10.14 -19.47
C ALA A 5 15.44 9.44 -18.11
N ILE A 6 16.11 9.92 -17.06
CA ILE A 6 15.95 9.39 -15.69
C ILE A 6 14.52 9.64 -15.18
N THR A 7 14.00 10.86 -15.35
CA THR A 7 12.62 11.19 -14.95
C THR A 7 11.60 10.31 -15.68
N ALA A 8 11.75 10.13 -17.00
CA ALA A 8 10.85 9.29 -17.78
C ALA A 8 10.92 7.81 -17.34
N ALA A 9 12.12 7.28 -17.08
CA ALA A 9 12.29 5.91 -16.61
C ALA A 9 11.68 5.68 -15.23
N VAL A 10 11.87 6.60 -14.29
CA VAL A 10 11.27 6.52 -12.95
C VAL A 10 9.75 6.61 -13.03
N LEU A 11 9.23 7.49 -13.87
CA LEU A 11 7.79 7.63 -14.09
C LEU A 11 7.19 6.35 -14.69
N ALA A 12 7.75 5.87 -15.80
CA ALA A 12 7.30 4.66 -16.48
C ALA A 12 7.38 3.44 -15.56
N GLY A 13 8.51 3.26 -14.87
CA GLY A 13 8.69 2.17 -13.91
C GLY A 13 7.70 2.25 -12.74
N SER A 14 7.40 3.45 -12.25
CA SER A 14 6.40 3.63 -11.19
C SER A 14 4.99 3.33 -11.68
N LEU A 15 4.62 3.74 -12.89
CA LEU A 15 3.31 3.45 -13.48
C LEU A 15 3.10 1.95 -13.69
N VAL A 16 4.08 1.29 -14.33
CA VAL A 16 3.99 -0.15 -14.65
C VAL A 16 3.93 -1.00 -13.38
N LEU A 17 4.66 -0.64 -12.33
CA LEU A 17 4.66 -1.41 -11.09
C LEU A 17 3.46 -1.08 -10.20
N PHE A 18 3.22 0.20 -9.92
CA PHE A 18 2.28 0.57 -8.86
C PHE A 18 0.85 0.71 -9.33
N VAL A 19 0.56 0.97 -10.60
CA VAL A 19 -0.85 1.01 -11.05
C VAL A 19 -1.49 -0.36 -10.90
N PRO A 20 -0.94 -1.46 -11.46
CA PRO A 20 -1.54 -2.79 -11.31
C PRO A 20 -1.60 -3.22 -9.85
N LEU A 21 -0.50 -3.05 -9.10
CA LEU A 21 -0.45 -3.42 -7.67
C LEU A 21 -1.48 -2.68 -6.82
N THR A 22 -1.69 -1.39 -7.08
CA THR A 22 -2.70 -0.61 -6.35
C THR A 22 -4.11 -1.06 -6.71
N VAL A 23 -4.37 -1.34 -7.98
CA VAL A 23 -5.67 -1.84 -8.44
C VAL A 23 -5.98 -3.18 -7.79
N THR A 24 -5.04 -4.14 -7.83
CA THR A 24 -5.23 -5.46 -7.20
C THR A 24 -5.39 -5.35 -5.69
N ALA A 25 -4.62 -4.48 -5.02
CA ALA A 25 -4.73 -4.28 -3.59
C ALA A 25 -6.08 -3.69 -3.18
N LEU A 26 -6.57 -2.67 -3.90
CA LEU A 26 -7.85 -2.02 -3.59
C LEU A 26 -9.04 -2.95 -3.86
N LEU A 27 -9.06 -3.62 -5.01
CA LEU A 27 -10.15 -4.53 -5.36
C LEU A 27 -10.15 -5.75 -4.43
N GLY A 28 -8.98 -6.36 -4.20
CA GLY A 28 -8.86 -7.48 -3.27
C GLY A 28 -9.26 -7.10 -1.85
N ALA A 29 -8.86 -5.92 -1.36
CA ALA A 29 -9.28 -5.48 -0.03
C ALA A 29 -10.79 -5.24 0.07
N LEU A 30 -11.43 -4.71 -0.98
CA LEU A 30 -12.88 -4.55 -1.01
C LEU A 30 -13.61 -5.89 -1.01
N GLU A 31 -13.07 -6.89 -1.71
CA GLU A 31 -13.57 -8.27 -1.72
C GLU A 31 -13.45 -8.90 -0.33
N THR A 32 -12.23 -8.93 0.26
CA THR A 32 -11.99 -9.48 1.60
C THR A 32 -12.87 -8.80 2.67
N ILE A 33 -13.01 -7.47 2.62
CA ILE A 33 -13.87 -6.73 3.56
C ILE A 33 -15.35 -7.05 3.29
N GLY A 34 -15.76 -7.11 2.03
CA GLY A 34 -17.12 -7.45 1.64
C GLY A 34 -17.55 -8.80 2.17
N GLU A 35 -16.71 -9.83 1.98
CA GLU A 35 -16.93 -11.17 2.52
C GLU A 35 -17.06 -11.18 4.05
N LEU A 36 -16.19 -10.44 4.75
CA LEU A 36 -16.22 -10.35 6.20
C LEU A 36 -17.54 -9.76 6.75
N PHE A 37 -18.16 -8.85 6.00
CA PHE A 37 -19.42 -8.19 6.39
C PHE A 37 -20.65 -8.77 5.66
N GLY A 38 -20.51 -9.83 4.87
CA GLY A 38 -21.59 -10.42 4.09
C GLY A 38 -22.18 -9.47 3.03
N LEU A 39 -21.36 -8.57 2.49
CA LEU A 39 -21.72 -7.62 1.44
C LEU A 39 -21.47 -8.23 0.06
N GLU A 40 -22.25 -7.81 -0.93
CA GLU A 40 -21.94 -8.15 -2.31
C GLU A 40 -20.60 -7.54 -2.72
N PRO A 41 -19.80 -8.28 -3.53
CA PRO A 41 -18.50 -7.80 -3.97
C PRO A 41 -18.69 -6.50 -4.75
N ALA A 42 -17.83 -5.52 -4.49
CA ALA A 42 -17.83 -4.22 -5.16
C ALA A 42 -17.30 -4.35 -6.60
N THR A 43 -17.97 -5.15 -7.43
CA THR A 43 -17.57 -5.46 -8.80
C THR A 43 -18.35 -4.58 -9.76
N GLY A 44 -17.65 -3.62 -10.37
CA GLY A 44 -18.25 -2.74 -11.37
C GLY A 44 -17.21 -1.88 -12.09
N GLY A 45 -17.56 -1.44 -13.30
CA GLY A 45 -16.70 -0.58 -14.11
C GLY A 45 -16.30 0.71 -13.39
N ALA A 46 -17.23 1.32 -12.64
CA ALA A 46 -16.96 2.53 -11.86
C ALA A 46 -15.92 2.31 -10.74
N VAL A 47 -16.02 1.20 -10.02
CA VAL A 47 -15.07 0.84 -8.93
C VAL A 47 -13.69 0.56 -9.52
N THR A 48 -13.64 -0.18 -10.63
CA THR A 48 -12.39 -0.49 -11.34
C THR A 48 -11.71 0.78 -11.85
N LEU A 49 -12.47 1.70 -12.45
CA LEU A 49 -11.96 2.99 -12.92
C LEU A 49 -11.44 3.84 -11.76
N LEU A 50 -12.14 3.85 -10.62
CA LEU A 50 -11.67 4.55 -9.43
C LEU A 50 -10.37 3.95 -8.90
N ALA A 51 -10.26 2.62 -8.86
CA ALA A 51 -9.03 1.93 -8.47
C ALA A 51 -7.87 2.25 -9.41
N VAL A 52 -8.11 2.32 -10.72
CA VAL A 52 -7.10 2.72 -11.73
C VAL A 52 -6.69 4.18 -11.52
N ALA A 53 -7.64 5.08 -11.27
CA ALA A 53 -7.34 6.49 -10.99
C ALA A 53 -6.48 6.64 -9.72
N LEU A 54 -6.82 5.91 -8.65
CA LEU A 54 -6.03 5.88 -7.42
C LEU A 54 -4.66 5.23 -7.63
N GLY A 55 -4.56 4.20 -8.47
CA GLY A 55 -3.31 3.60 -8.87
C GLY A 55 -2.41 4.58 -9.62
N TYR A 56 -2.96 5.36 -10.54
CA TYR A 56 -2.23 6.42 -11.23
C TYR A 56 -1.74 7.49 -10.25
N VAL A 57 -2.60 7.98 -9.35
CA VAL A 57 -2.21 8.94 -8.32
C VAL A 57 -1.08 8.38 -7.46
N THR A 58 -1.20 7.14 -7.00
CA THR A 58 -0.19 6.47 -6.17
C THR A 58 1.15 6.34 -6.90
N ALA A 59 1.13 5.89 -8.15
CA ALA A 59 2.33 5.77 -8.98
C ALA A 59 3.02 7.13 -9.19
N MET A 60 2.23 8.19 -9.42
CA MET A 60 2.76 9.56 -9.55
C MET A 60 3.41 10.05 -8.26
N GLU A 61 2.81 9.77 -7.10
CA GLU A 61 3.39 10.16 -5.81
C GLU A 61 4.66 9.39 -5.49
N ILE A 62 4.71 8.09 -5.80
CA ILE A 62 5.93 7.30 -5.64
C ILE A 62 7.03 7.77 -6.58
N ALA A 63 6.70 8.12 -7.82
CA ALA A 63 7.65 8.71 -8.76
C ALA A 63 8.22 10.03 -8.24
N ARG A 64 7.37 10.91 -7.67
CA ARG A 64 7.82 12.17 -7.05
C ARG A 64 8.76 11.93 -5.88
N VAL A 65 8.42 11.01 -4.97
CA VAL A 65 9.27 10.65 -3.84
C VAL A 65 10.62 10.11 -4.31
N ARG A 66 10.63 9.25 -5.34
CA ARG A 66 11.87 8.72 -5.92
C ARG A 66 12.75 9.78 -6.58
N LEU A 67 12.16 10.84 -7.12
CA LEU A 67 12.87 11.90 -7.83
C LEU A 67 13.30 13.07 -6.94
N HIS A 68 12.51 13.39 -5.92
CA HIS A 68 12.62 14.63 -5.14
C HIS A 68 12.71 14.41 -3.63
N GLY A 69 12.58 13.16 -3.17
CA GLY A 69 12.55 12.83 -1.74
C GLY A 69 11.16 12.99 -1.11
N PHE A 70 11.07 12.64 0.17
CA PHE A 70 9.81 12.64 0.92
C PHE A 70 9.27 14.04 1.23
N ASP A 71 10.13 15.06 1.26
CA ASP A 71 9.73 16.46 1.46
C ASP A 71 8.75 16.95 0.39
N GLU A 72 8.76 16.31 -0.78
CA GLU A 72 7.83 16.61 -1.88
C GLU A 72 6.38 16.25 -1.54
N LEU A 73 6.15 15.27 -0.65
CA LEU A 73 4.80 14.89 -0.19
C LEU A 73 4.13 16.01 0.59
N ASP A 74 4.94 16.86 1.23
CA ASP A 74 4.51 17.96 2.07
C ASP A 74 4.31 19.27 1.29
N ARG A 75 4.73 19.36 0.03
CA ARG A 75 4.55 20.58 -0.76
C ARG A 75 3.09 20.79 -1.22
N GLY A 76 2.63 22.04 -1.15
CA GLY A 76 1.34 22.47 -1.68
C GLY A 76 0.34 22.92 -0.62
N SER A 77 -0.91 23.14 -1.04
CA SER A 77 -1.99 23.55 -0.15
C SER A 77 -2.39 22.41 0.80
N TRP A 78 -2.80 22.78 2.02
CA TRP A 78 -3.28 21.85 3.05
C TRP A 78 -4.27 20.78 2.54
N PRO A 79 -5.34 21.11 1.79
CA PRO A 79 -6.29 20.09 1.32
C PRO A 79 -5.67 19.10 0.35
N ARG A 80 -4.75 19.55 -0.52
CA ARG A 80 -4.04 18.66 -1.46
C ARG A 80 -3.07 17.75 -0.71
N ARG A 81 -2.39 18.27 0.33
CA ARG A 81 -1.51 17.46 1.19
C ARG A 81 -2.31 16.36 1.88
N ILE A 82 -3.49 16.67 2.44
CA ILE A 82 -4.34 15.66 3.09
C ILE A 82 -4.83 14.62 2.10
N ALA A 83 -5.36 15.03 0.96
CA ALA A 83 -5.85 14.09 -0.05
C ALA A 83 -4.76 13.09 -0.46
N ARG A 84 -3.53 13.56 -0.67
CA ARG A 84 -2.37 12.73 -0.99
C ARG A 84 -2.06 11.71 0.10
N HIS A 85 -1.98 12.15 1.36
CA HIS A 85 -1.71 11.25 2.48
C HIS A 85 -2.85 10.26 2.71
N ALA A 86 -4.10 10.68 2.50
CA ALA A 86 -5.27 9.81 2.59
C ALA A 86 -5.24 8.71 1.53
N VAL A 87 -4.90 9.04 0.27
CA VAL A 87 -4.74 8.05 -0.80
C VAL A 87 -3.63 7.05 -0.47
N LEU A 88 -2.46 7.54 -0.07
CA LEU A 88 -1.33 6.66 0.29
C LEU A 88 -1.66 5.77 1.49
N ALA A 89 -2.37 6.31 2.50
CA ALA A 89 -2.84 5.53 3.65
C ALA A 89 -3.86 4.46 3.23
N ALA A 90 -4.85 4.81 2.40
CA ALA A 90 -5.86 3.88 1.91
C ALA A 90 -5.23 2.73 1.12
N VAL A 91 -4.31 3.02 0.20
CA VAL A 91 -3.61 1.99 -0.58
C VAL A 91 -2.71 1.13 0.30
N SER A 92 -2.02 1.73 1.27
CA SER A 92 -1.19 0.97 2.22
C SER A 92 -2.02 0.03 3.08
N LEU A 93 -3.19 0.47 3.54
CA LEU A 93 -4.13 -0.36 4.30
C LEU A 93 -4.69 -1.50 3.43
N ALA A 94 -5.11 -1.19 2.21
CA ALA A 94 -5.63 -2.19 1.27
C ALA A 94 -4.60 -3.28 0.96
N ALA A 95 -3.34 -2.88 0.70
CA ALA A 95 -2.25 -3.83 0.53
C ALA A 95 -2.01 -4.69 1.78
N GLY A 96 -2.12 -4.08 2.98
CA GLY A 96 -2.03 -4.80 4.25
C GLY A 96 -3.13 -5.85 4.44
N VAL A 97 -4.38 -5.53 4.06
CA VAL A 97 -5.52 -6.48 4.09
C VAL A 97 -5.25 -7.66 3.18
N VAL A 98 -4.94 -7.41 1.90
CA VAL A 98 -4.70 -8.49 0.92
C VAL A 98 -3.50 -9.35 1.31
N LEU A 99 -2.42 -8.75 1.83
CA LEU A 99 -1.27 -9.52 2.31
C LEU A 99 -1.61 -10.36 3.53
N ALA A 100 -2.40 -9.84 4.47
CA ALA A 100 -2.82 -10.59 5.64
C ALA A 100 -3.70 -11.78 5.25
N ASP A 101 -4.66 -11.54 4.35
CA ASP A 101 -5.58 -12.56 3.84
C ASP A 101 -4.83 -13.70 3.13
N LEU A 102 -3.95 -13.36 2.19
CA LEU A 102 -3.10 -14.33 1.48
C LEU A 102 -2.23 -15.17 2.42
N LEU A 103 -1.74 -14.57 3.50
CA LEU A 103 -0.95 -15.31 4.49
C LEU A 103 -1.82 -16.19 5.40
N VAL A 104 -3.03 -15.75 5.77
CA VAL A 104 -3.99 -16.58 6.51
C VAL A 104 -4.42 -17.79 5.68
N GLU A 105 -4.71 -17.57 4.39
CA GLU A 105 -4.99 -18.65 3.45
C GLU A 105 -3.78 -19.59 3.32
N GLY A 106 -2.57 -19.06 3.21
CA GLY A 106 -1.34 -19.86 3.21
C GLY A 106 -1.17 -20.74 4.44
N VAL A 107 -1.57 -20.27 5.63
CA VAL A 107 -1.61 -21.08 6.85
C VAL A 107 -2.65 -22.19 6.73
N ALA A 108 -3.88 -21.85 6.33
CA ALA A 108 -4.97 -22.81 6.19
C ALA A 108 -4.65 -23.93 5.19
N VAL A 109 -4.13 -23.56 4.01
CA VAL A 109 -3.69 -24.50 2.96
C VAL A 109 -2.53 -25.37 3.45
N GLY A 110 -1.56 -24.78 4.15
CA GLY A 110 -0.43 -25.54 4.71
C GLY A 110 -0.87 -26.59 5.72
N ILE A 111 -1.84 -26.27 6.58
CA ILE A 111 -2.41 -27.21 7.56
C ILE A 111 -3.23 -28.28 6.84
N GLY A 112 -4.14 -27.87 5.94
CA GLY A 112 -5.05 -28.79 5.24
C GLY A 112 -4.33 -29.83 4.37
N ASN A 113 -3.17 -29.46 3.80
CA ASN A 113 -2.38 -30.35 2.96
C ASN A 113 -1.27 -31.10 3.72
N GLY A 114 -1.20 -30.99 5.05
CA GLY A 114 -0.14 -31.63 5.85
C GLY A 114 1.26 -31.10 5.51
N GLN A 115 1.37 -29.84 5.10
CA GLN A 115 2.63 -29.17 4.74
C GLN A 115 3.04 -28.17 5.85
N PRO A 116 3.66 -28.65 6.95
CA PRO A 116 3.93 -27.81 8.12
C PRO A 116 4.90 -26.66 7.81
N VAL A 117 5.79 -26.82 6.82
CA VAL A 117 6.75 -25.77 6.40
C VAL A 117 6.02 -24.58 5.78
N VAL A 118 4.99 -24.82 4.97
CA VAL A 118 4.19 -23.75 4.34
C VAL A 118 3.38 -23.01 5.40
N ALA A 119 2.72 -23.75 6.30
CA ALA A 119 1.97 -23.15 7.39
C ALA A 119 2.86 -22.31 8.32
N ALA A 120 4.02 -22.84 8.72
CA ALA A 120 4.97 -22.13 9.56
C ALA A 120 5.55 -20.88 8.88
N GLY A 121 5.87 -20.96 7.58
CA GLY A 121 6.37 -19.83 6.79
C GLY A 121 5.35 -18.70 6.67
N ALA A 122 4.09 -19.04 6.40
CA ALA A 122 2.99 -18.07 6.33
C ALA A 122 2.71 -17.44 7.71
N ALA A 123 2.70 -18.24 8.78
CA ALA A 123 2.51 -17.74 10.14
C ALA A 123 3.68 -16.82 10.59
N ALA A 124 4.92 -17.20 10.29
CA ALA A 124 6.09 -16.36 10.58
C ALA A 124 6.03 -15.03 9.82
N SER A 125 5.57 -15.05 8.57
CA SER A 125 5.35 -13.84 7.75
C SER A 125 4.28 -12.93 8.36
N LEU A 126 3.18 -13.49 8.90
CA LEU A 126 2.16 -12.72 9.62
C LEU A 126 2.74 -12.02 10.85
N VAL A 127 3.53 -12.74 11.65
CA VAL A 127 4.19 -12.17 12.83
C VAL A 127 5.16 -11.05 12.42
N ALA A 128 5.94 -11.26 11.36
CA ALA A 128 6.84 -10.24 10.83
C ALA A 128 6.08 -9.00 10.34
N LEU A 129 4.97 -9.18 9.62
CA LEU A 129 4.12 -8.09 9.15
C LEU A 129 3.52 -7.29 10.31
N ALA A 130 3.01 -7.98 11.34
CA ALA A 130 2.49 -7.36 12.55
C ALA A 130 3.59 -6.57 13.29
N TRP A 131 4.79 -7.15 13.41
CA TRP A 131 5.94 -6.51 14.03
C TRP A 131 6.37 -5.24 13.30
N VAL A 132 6.50 -5.30 11.97
CA VAL A 132 6.85 -4.14 11.13
C VAL A 132 5.81 -3.04 11.27
N THR A 133 4.52 -3.40 11.25
CA THR A 133 3.41 -2.44 11.42
C THR A 133 3.50 -1.73 12.77
N VAL A 134 3.66 -2.48 13.86
CA VAL A 134 3.81 -1.92 15.21
C VAL A 134 5.05 -1.03 15.30
N ARG A 135 6.18 -1.46 14.74
CA ARG A 135 7.43 -0.69 14.73
C ARG A 135 7.26 0.63 13.98
N SER A 136 6.64 0.60 12.81
CA SER A 136 6.35 1.79 11.99
C SER A 136 5.41 2.76 12.72
N LEU A 137 4.35 2.26 13.37
CA LEU A 137 3.43 3.08 14.17
C LEU A 137 4.12 3.72 15.39
N ARG A 138 4.99 2.98 16.08
CA ARG A 138 5.78 3.52 17.20
C ARG A 138 6.74 4.60 16.71
N ALA A 139 7.43 4.39 15.59
CA ALA A 139 8.31 5.38 14.99
C ALA A 139 7.54 6.65 14.60
N PHE A 140 6.37 6.50 13.97
CA PHE A 140 5.49 7.62 13.63
C PHE A 140 5.06 8.41 14.87
N ARG A 141 4.55 7.73 15.90
CA ARG A 141 4.17 8.37 17.18
C ARG A 141 5.36 9.04 17.87
N GLY A 142 6.55 8.46 17.78
CA GLY A 142 7.78 9.02 18.33
C GLY A 142 8.25 10.28 17.59
N GLY A 143 8.13 10.31 16.26
CA GLY A 143 8.44 11.47 15.42
C GLY A 143 7.51 12.65 15.68
N VAL A 144 6.20 12.40 15.85
CA VAL A 144 5.22 13.44 16.22
C VAL A 144 5.52 14.07 17.58
N ARG A 145 6.12 13.30 18.51
CA ARG A 145 6.47 13.78 19.86
C ARG A 145 7.78 14.55 19.94
N ARG A 146 8.60 14.57 18.89
CA ARG A 146 9.86 15.33 18.83
C ARG A 146 9.79 16.32 17.67
N PRO A 147 9.26 17.54 17.87
CA PRO A 147 9.38 18.59 16.87
C PRO A 147 10.86 18.82 16.58
N ALA A 148 11.22 18.98 15.31
CA ALA A 148 12.57 19.34 14.91
C ALA A 148 12.99 20.61 15.67
N ARG A 149 14.11 20.54 16.39
CA ARG A 149 14.74 21.76 16.91
C ARG A 149 15.14 22.60 15.70
N PRO A 150 14.78 23.90 15.65
CA PRO A 150 15.31 24.78 14.62
C PRO A 150 16.84 24.74 14.69
N GLN A 151 17.47 24.46 13.54
CA GLN A 151 18.91 24.65 13.33
C GLN A 151 19.17 26.09 12.93
#